data_AF-A0AAV4T5D9-F1
#
_entry.id   AF-A0AAV4T5D9-F1
#
_cell.length_a   1.000
_cell.length_b   1.000
_cell.length_c   1.000
_cell.angle_alpha   90.00
_cell.angle_beta   90.00
_cell.angle_gamma   90.00
#
_symmetry.space_group_name_H-M   'P 1'
#
loop_
_entity.id
_entity.type
_entity.pdbx_description
1 polymer ?
#
loop_
_entity_poly.entity_id
_entity_poly.type
_entity_poly.pdbx_seq_one_letter_code
_entity_poly.pdbx_strand_id
1 'polypeptide(L)'
;MTLPFSWPPSLPYGGDLSATDIQRGRDHGLAPYVHIVRFCTGGNVVIESFDDLAPGLMPQKNAQLLQEYYATVEDVDLWAGCRWNTTSPDLKWERLLPVF
;
A
#
# COMPACT_ATOMS: atom_id res chain seq x y z
N MET A 1 22.65 36.65 13.85
CA MET A 1 21.53 36.77 12.91
C MET A 1 20.89 35.40 12.75
N THR A 2 19.93 35.08 13.61
CA THR A 2 19.07 33.91 13.48
C THR A 2 17.79 34.41 12.84
N LEU A 3 17.50 34.02 11.60
CA LEU A 3 16.19 34.31 11.02
C LEU A 3 15.15 33.58 11.87
N PRO A 4 14.09 34.24 12.37
CA PRO A 4 13.00 33.53 13.02
C PRO A 4 12.39 32.58 12.00
N PHE A 5 12.17 31.33 12.41
CA PHE A 5 11.42 30.34 11.64
C PHE A 5 9.98 30.83 11.50
N SER A 6 9.73 31.72 10.54
CA SER A 6 8.40 32.12 10.12
C SER A 6 7.92 31.07 9.11
N TRP A 7 7.00 30.20 9.54
CA TRP A 7 6.21 29.42 8.59
C TRP A 7 5.58 30.37 7.57
N PRO A 8 5.68 30.10 6.26
CA PRO A 8 5.02 30.93 5.25
C PRO A 8 3.50 30.97 5.51
N PRO A 9 2.84 32.12 5.27
CA PRO A 9 1.41 32.24 5.51
C PRO A 9 0.65 31.33 4.54
N SER A 10 -0.10 30.39 5.11
CA SER A 10 -1.03 29.44 4.49
C SER A 10 -0.42 28.44 3.48
N LEU A 11 0.07 27.30 3.98
CA LEU A 11 -0.28 26.02 3.34
C LEU A 11 -1.75 25.76 3.67
N PRO A 12 -2.62 25.45 2.69
CA PRO A 12 -3.99 25.05 2.99
C PRO A 12 -3.95 23.81 3.89
N TYR A 13 -4.48 23.94 5.11
CA TYR A 13 -4.65 22.83 6.05
C TYR A 13 -5.70 21.85 5.50
N GLY A 14 -5.56 20.56 5.83
CA GLY A 14 -6.50 19.52 5.37
C GLY A 14 -6.04 18.72 4.14
N GLY A 15 -4.74 18.42 4.05
CA GLY A 15 -4.23 17.48 3.05
C GLY A 15 -4.67 16.04 3.31
N ASP A 16 -4.75 15.24 2.25
CA ASP A 16 -5.08 13.82 2.35
C ASP A 16 -3.81 13.00 2.62
N LEU A 17 -3.70 12.47 3.84
CA LEU A 17 -2.58 11.63 4.25
C LEU A 17 -2.47 10.34 3.43
N SER A 18 -3.60 9.74 3.04
CA SER A 18 -3.62 8.52 2.22
C SER A 18 -3.09 8.77 0.81
N ALA A 19 -3.55 9.85 0.17
CA ALA A 19 -3.06 10.26 -1.13
C ALA A 19 -1.57 10.65 -1.07
N THR A 20 -1.14 11.25 0.04
CA THR A 20 0.27 11.61 0.28
C THR A 20 1.14 10.35 0.42
N ASP A 21 0.67 9.33 1.14
CA ASP A 21 1.42 8.08 1.32
C ASP A 21 1.53 7.29 0.01
N ILE A 22 0.47 7.26 -0.81
CA ILE A 22 0.52 6.69 -2.17
C ILE A 22 1.57 7.41 -3.02
N GLN A 23 1.53 8.74 -3.05
CA GLN A 23 2.51 9.53 -3.83
C GLN A 23 3.93 9.30 -3.33
N ARG A 24 4.16 9.30 -2.01
CA ARG A 24 5.47 8.99 -1.44
C ARG A 24 5.94 7.59 -1.80
N GLY A 25 5.05 6.60 -1.79
CA GLY A 25 5.38 5.24 -2.18
C GLY A 25 5.91 5.17 -3.62
N ARG A 26 5.26 5.89 -4.54
CA ARG A 26 5.69 6.00 -5.94
C ARG A 26 7.00 6.77 -6.10
N ASP A 27 7.17 7.88 -5.39
CA ASP A 27 8.40 8.68 -5.41
C ASP A 27 9.62 7.90 -4.93
N HIS A 28 9.43 7.00 -3.95
CA HIS A 28 10.50 6.16 -3.40
C HIS A 28 10.66 4.83 -4.16
N GLY A 29 9.82 4.56 -5.17
CA GLY A 29 9.85 3.30 -5.91
C GLY A 29 9.55 2.08 -5.03
N LEU A 30 8.62 2.20 -4.08
CA LEU A 30 8.19 1.06 -3.27
C LEU A 30 7.61 -0.03 -4.19
N ALA A 31 7.92 -1.28 -3.85
CA ALA A 31 7.39 -2.41 -4.60
C ALA A 31 5.85 -2.48 -4.50
N PRO A 32 5.16 -2.94 -5.55
CA PRO A 32 3.71 -3.12 -5.52
C PRO A 32 3.25 -4.07 -4.43
N TYR A 33 1.98 -3.96 -4.04
CA TYR A 33 1.39 -4.78 -2.97
C TYR A 33 1.61 -6.28 -3.19
N VAL A 34 1.39 -6.78 -4.41
CA VAL A 34 1.51 -8.22 -4.73
C VAL A 34 2.93 -8.75 -4.54
N HIS A 35 3.95 -7.94 -4.80
CA HIS A 35 5.35 -8.32 -4.58
C HIS A 35 5.64 -8.43 -3.07
N ILE A 36 5.10 -7.51 -2.28
CA ILE A 36 5.22 -7.54 -0.83
C ILE A 36 4.49 -8.74 -0.23
N VAL A 37 3.29 -9.07 -0.71
CA VAL A 37 2.60 -10.29 -0.27
C VAL A 37 3.45 -11.52 -0.56
N ARG A 38 3.92 -11.68 -1.80
CA ARG A 38 4.77 -12.81 -2.19
C ARG A 38 6.01 -12.92 -1.31
N PHE A 39 6.65 -11.80 -0.99
CA PHE A 39 7.82 -11.76 -0.11
C PHE A 39 7.47 -12.17 1.34
N CYS A 40 6.41 -11.58 1.91
CA CYS A 40 5.94 -11.87 3.27
C CYS A 40 5.50 -13.33 3.42
N THR A 41 4.89 -13.93 2.40
CA THR A 41 4.46 -15.34 2.45
C THR A 41 5.57 -16.31 2.02
N GLY A 42 6.71 -15.82 1.52
CA GLY A 42 7.83 -16.66 1.08
C GLY A 42 7.57 -17.37 -0.23
N GLY A 43 6.76 -16.77 -1.09
CA GLY A 43 6.34 -17.34 -2.36
C GLY A 43 5.10 -18.24 -2.28
N ASN A 44 4.56 -18.50 -1.09
CA ASN A 44 3.40 -19.40 -0.94
C ASN A 44 2.09 -18.82 -1.47
N VAL A 45 1.96 -17.49 -1.47
CA VAL A 45 0.82 -16.78 -2.04
C VAL A 45 1.28 -16.08 -3.30
N VAL A 46 0.63 -16.40 -4.41
CA VAL A 46 0.82 -15.78 -5.72
C VAL A 46 -0.51 -15.17 -6.12
N ILE A 47 -0.48 -13.91 -6.55
CA ILE A 47 -1.66 -13.13 -6.95
C ILE A 47 -1.43 -12.79 -8.42
N GLU A 48 -2.27 -13.31 -9.30
CA GLU A 48 -2.20 -13.06 -10.76
C GLU A 48 -3.42 -12.28 -11.26
N SER A 49 -4.45 -12.18 -10.43
CA SER A 49 -5.69 -11.46 -10.72
C SER A 49 -6.26 -10.80 -9.47
N PHE A 50 -7.20 -9.87 -9.67
CA PHE A 50 -7.93 -9.26 -8.55
C PHE A 50 -8.76 -10.28 -7.77
N ASP A 51 -9.21 -11.36 -8.40
CA ASP A 51 -9.98 -12.41 -7.72
C ASP A 51 -9.12 -13.17 -6.69
N ASP A 52 -7.81 -13.29 -6.90
CA ASP A 52 -6.89 -13.95 -5.96
C ASP A 52 -6.69 -13.16 -4.65
N LEU A 53 -7.06 -11.88 -4.64
CA LEU A 53 -7.01 -11.05 -3.43
C LEU A 53 -8.06 -11.49 -2.40
N ALA A 54 -9.15 -12.13 -2.84
CA ALA A 54 -10.27 -12.49 -1.99
C ALA A 54 -10.53 -14.01 -1.98
N PRO A 55 -11.16 -14.54 -0.92
CA PRO A 55 -11.44 -13.89 0.36
C PRO A 55 -10.22 -13.88 1.31
N GLY A 56 -9.09 -14.46 0.90
CA GLY A 56 -7.97 -14.78 1.79
C GLY A 56 -7.20 -13.56 2.29
N LEU A 57 -6.96 -12.56 1.43
CA LEU A 57 -6.23 -11.34 1.81
C LEU A 57 -7.19 -10.20 2.10
N MET A 58 -8.32 -10.09 1.40
CA MET A 58 -9.29 -9.04 1.66
C MET A 58 -10.72 -9.47 1.29
N PRO A 59 -11.76 -8.77 1.78
CA PRO A 59 -13.12 -8.99 1.34
C PRO A 59 -13.27 -8.75 -0.17
N GLN A 60 -14.14 -9.52 -0.83
CA GLN A 60 -14.41 -9.40 -2.28
C GLN A 60 -14.72 -7.95 -2.70
N LYS A 61 -15.48 -7.22 -1.88
CA LYS A 61 -15.83 -5.82 -2.13
C LYS A 61 -14.59 -4.92 -2.31
N ASN A 62 -13.53 -5.16 -1.53
CA ASN A 62 -12.31 -4.37 -1.59
C ASN A 62 -11.49 -4.74 -2.83
N ALA A 63 -11.41 -6.04 -3.16
CA ALA A 63 -10.76 -6.50 -4.38
C ALA A 63 -11.42 -5.90 -5.64
N GLN A 64 -12.76 -5.87 -5.67
CA GLN A 64 -13.52 -5.23 -6.75
C GLN A 64 -13.27 -3.72 -6.85
N LEU A 65 -13.16 -3.02 -5.72
CA LEU A 65 -12.78 -1.61 -5.73
C LEU A 65 -11.37 -1.42 -6.30
N LEU A 66 -10.41 -2.26 -5.94
CA LEU A 66 -9.07 -2.19 -6.54
C LEU A 66 -9.11 -2.43 -8.05
N GLN A 67 -9.90 -3.40 -8.52
CA GLN A 67 -10.08 -3.67 -9.94
C GLN A 67 -10.69 -2.50 -10.71
N GLU A 68 -11.52 -1.66 -10.06
CA GLU A 68 -12.10 -0.47 -10.68
C GLU A 68 -11.06 0.64 -10.92
N TYR A 69 -10.08 0.79 -10.02
CA TYR A 69 -9.12 1.90 -10.05
C TYR A 69 -7.74 1.55 -10.62
N TYR A 70 -7.36 0.27 -10.66
CA TYR A 70 -6.07 -0.21 -11.16
C TYR A 70 -6.24 -1.06 -12.41
N ALA A 71 -5.32 -0.93 -13.37
CA ALA A 71 -5.40 -1.65 -14.63
C ALA A 71 -5.07 -3.14 -14.46
N THR A 72 -4.01 -3.45 -13.70
CA THR A 72 -3.69 -4.82 -13.29
C THR A 72 -3.43 -4.92 -11.79
N VAL A 73 -3.41 -6.15 -11.27
CA VAL A 73 -3.20 -6.38 -9.84
C VAL A 73 -1.76 -6.02 -9.41
N GLU A 74 -0.82 -6.05 -10.35
CA GLU A 74 0.58 -5.63 -10.20
C GLU A 74 0.75 -4.12 -10.06
N ASP A 75 -0.24 -3.32 -10.44
CA ASP A 75 -0.20 -1.86 -10.32
C ASP A 75 -0.64 -1.36 -8.92
N VAL A 76 -1.17 -2.25 -8.08
CA VAL A 76 -1.73 -1.86 -6.78
C VAL A 76 -0.62 -1.33 -5.86
N ASP A 77 -0.75 -0.05 -5.49
CA ASP A 77 0.17 0.60 -4.56
C ASP A 77 0.20 -0.15 -3.21
N LEU A 78 1.40 -0.30 -2.64
CA LEU A 78 1.60 -1.03 -1.39
C LEU A 78 0.69 -0.50 -0.27
N TRP A 79 0.60 0.81 -0.12
CA TRP A 79 -0.23 1.44 0.91
C TRP A 79 -1.71 1.10 0.72
N ALA A 80 -2.22 1.18 -0.52
CA ALA A 80 -3.61 0.91 -0.83
C ALA A 80 -3.96 -0.55 -0.59
N GLY A 81 -3.13 -1.49 -1.06
CA GLY A 81 -3.32 -2.92 -0.82
C GLY A 81 -3.25 -3.30 0.66
N CYS A 82 -2.24 -2.80 1.37
CA CYS A 82 -2.09 -3.04 2.82
C CYS A 82 -3.26 -2.49 3.63
N ARG A 83 -3.81 -1.32 3.26
CA ARG A 83 -4.93 -0.71 3.97
C ARG A 83 -6.18 -1.58 3.95
N TRP A 84 -6.40 -2.33 2.87
CA TRP A 84 -7.55 -3.23 2.70
C TRP A 84 -7.28 -4.67 3.10
N ASN A 85 -6.01 -5.01 3.34
CA ASN A 85 -5.60 -6.35 3.72
C ASN A 85 -6.14 -6.71 5.11
N THR A 86 -6.57 -7.95 5.23
CA THR A 86 -7.01 -8.58 6.48
C THR A 86 -5.86 -9.38 7.07
N THR A 87 -5.95 -9.69 8.35
CA THR A 87 -4.94 -10.51 9.02
C THR A 87 -5.01 -11.93 8.48
N SER A 88 -4.19 -12.24 7.48
CA SER A 88 -3.99 -13.62 7.02
C SER A 88 -2.91 -14.32 7.87
N PRO A 89 -3.14 -15.57 8.32
CA PRO A 89 -2.14 -16.33 9.07
C PRO A 89 -0.87 -16.66 8.25
N ASP A 90 -0.94 -16.58 6.92
CA ASP A 90 0.20 -16.84 6.04
C ASP A 90 1.14 -15.64 5.91
N LEU A 91 0.67 -14.43 6.29
CA LEU A 91 1.47 -13.21 6.22
C LEU A 91 2.40 -13.09 7.43
N LYS A 92 3.69 -13.25 7.17
CA LYS A 92 4.76 -13.11 8.15
C LYS A 92 5.31 -11.69 8.17
N TRP A 93 4.64 -10.80 8.90
CA TRP A 93 4.98 -9.37 8.98
C TRP A 93 6.38 -9.09 9.51
N GLU A 94 6.97 -10.03 10.27
CA GLU A 94 8.37 -9.95 10.72
C GLU A 94 9.38 -9.85 9.57
N ARG A 95 8.99 -10.27 8.36
CA ARG A 95 9.84 -10.15 7.17
C ARG A 95 9.95 -8.73 6.64
N LEU A 96 8.99 -7.85 6.96
CA LEU A 96 9.06 -6.43 6.61
C LEU A 96 9.78 -5.57 7.64
N LEU A 97 9.92 -6.03 8.89
CA LEU A 97 10.68 -5.32 9.93
C LEU A 97 12.12 -4.95 9.55
N PRO A 98 12.87 -5.72 8.73
CA PRO A 98 14.19 -5.31 8.26
C PRO A 98 14.17 -4.37 7.03
N VAL A 99 13.01 -4.06 6.47
CA VAL A 99 12.86 -3.21 5.26
C VAL A 99 12.53 -1.75 5.63
N PHE A 100 12.12 -1.49 6.87
CA PHE A 100 11.76 -0.16 7.39
C PHE A 100 12.52 0.19 8.67
#